data_AF-A0A1I8FYW5-F1
#
_entry.id   AF-A0A1I8FYW5-F1
#
_cell.length_a   1.000
_cell.length_b   1.000
_cell.length_c   1.000
_cell.angle_alpha   90.00
_cell.angle_beta   90.00
_cell.angle_gamma   90.00
#
_symmetry.space_group_name_H-M   'P 1'
#
loop_
_entity.id
_entity.type
_entity.pdbx_description
1 polymer ?
#
loop_
_entity_poly.entity_id
_entity_poly.type
_entity_poly.pdbx_seq_one_letter_code
_entity_poly.pdbx_strand_id
1 'polypeptide(L)'
;YLTEREALSLREISLAGAHRPRGLIRRLLKTFGRDLSKLGDESVTAELELGDSRTLTLFGVNADAVAAAADAVERLAEEEATAAAAAALNATAVAVPGTVKLECPVCFAPAGTEAATTLALCGHVYCTDCLDLQLASAADVPLLCAAEGCGQPFHVGLDILDRAPSPAEREQLMRRLLGPALKRHVNLPASCLQFCPAPDCPGLLRDFKEAAVRESRCKVCRGTFCLDCQYFSHVGLTCKTAKEIRANPDYGLQICKQNTSSYYRFRKPDFPQTWLTADSRNRKQCPRCRVHIEKNAGCNHMTCVRCHCHFCWLCVRAFDSAEEVYDHQPLCRGPR
;
A
#
# COMPACT_ATOMS: atom_id res chain seq x y z
N TYR A 1 -39.05 22.30 -12.72
CA TYR A 1 -38.24 22.56 -13.92
C TYR A 1 -37.75 21.24 -14.48
N LEU A 2 -38.66 20.46 -15.08
CA LEU A 2 -38.40 19.17 -15.73
C LEU A 2 -39.11 19.20 -17.10
N THR A 3 -38.64 20.07 -17.97
CA THR A 3 -39.16 20.24 -19.33
C THR A 3 -38.02 20.66 -20.23
N GLU A 4 -37.28 19.65 -20.70
CA GLU A 4 -36.58 19.55 -21.99
C GLU A 4 -35.73 18.27 -21.91
N ARG A 5 -36.36 17.13 -22.25
CA ARG A 5 -35.59 15.94 -22.64
C ARG A 5 -35.05 16.24 -24.03
N GLU A 6 -33.87 16.83 -24.12
CA GLU A 6 -33.08 16.75 -25.34
C GLU A 6 -32.96 15.27 -25.69
N ALA A 7 -33.34 14.90 -26.92
CA ALA A 7 -33.33 13.53 -27.38
C ALA A 7 -31.88 13.05 -27.49
N LEU A 8 -31.35 12.46 -26.42
CA LEU A 8 -30.05 11.82 -26.42
C LEU A 8 -30.08 10.67 -27.42
N SER A 9 -29.20 10.74 -28.42
CA SER A 9 -28.96 9.64 -29.33
C SER A 9 -28.14 8.57 -28.61
N LEU A 10 -28.62 7.32 -28.68
CA LEU A 10 -28.06 6.16 -27.98
C LEU A 10 -27.71 5.10 -29.01
N ARG A 11 -26.49 4.55 -28.90
CA ARG A 11 -26.05 3.46 -29.78
C ARG A 11 -25.25 2.43 -28.98
N GLU A 12 -25.69 1.18 -29.05
CA GLU A 12 -25.04 0.04 -28.40
C GLU A 12 -24.26 -0.79 -29.41
N ILE A 13 -23.04 -1.18 -29.06
CA ILE A 13 -22.14 -1.98 -29.89
C ILE A 13 -21.71 -3.21 -29.08
N SER A 14 -22.06 -4.40 -29.56
CA SER A 14 -21.55 -5.65 -28.97
C SER A 14 -20.09 -5.85 -29.33
N LEU A 15 -19.22 -5.87 -28.31
CA LEU A 15 -17.80 -6.18 -28.43
C LEU A 15 -17.50 -7.66 -28.16
N ALA A 16 -18.47 -8.43 -27.65
CA ALA A 16 -18.42 -9.89 -27.59
C ALA A 16 -19.02 -10.52 -28.86
N GLY A 17 -18.46 -11.66 -29.28
CA GLY A 17 -19.01 -12.49 -30.37
C GLY A 17 -17.94 -13.28 -31.12
N ALA A 18 -18.33 -14.40 -31.75
CA ALA A 18 -17.43 -15.26 -32.52
C ALA A 18 -16.75 -14.56 -33.71
N HIS A 19 -17.31 -13.44 -34.18
CA HIS A 19 -16.82 -12.65 -35.30
C HIS A 19 -16.02 -11.40 -34.89
N ARG A 20 -15.86 -11.14 -33.58
CA ARG A 20 -15.05 -10.02 -33.09
C ARG A 20 -13.60 -10.46 -32.88
N PRO A 21 -12.60 -9.66 -33.30
CA PRO A 21 -11.19 -10.03 -33.11
C PRO A 21 -10.79 -10.04 -31.64
N ARG A 22 -9.91 -10.98 -31.28
CA ARG A 22 -9.33 -11.05 -29.93
C ARG A 22 -8.51 -9.78 -29.65
N GLY A 23 -8.75 -9.14 -28.52
CA GLY A 23 -8.02 -7.94 -28.11
C GLY A 23 -8.60 -6.61 -28.61
N LEU A 24 -9.79 -6.59 -29.24
CA LEU A 24 -10.48 -5.37 -29.64
C LEU A 24 -10.58 -4.34 -28.50
N ILE A 25 -10.98 -4.78 -27.30
CA ILE A 25 -11.08 -3.92 -26.11
C ILE A 25 -9.72 -3.31 -25.76
N ARG A 26 -8.62 -4.08 -25.85
CA ARG A 26 -7.27 -3.55 -25.64
C ARG A 26 -6.94 -2.45 -26.66
N ARG A 27 -7.31 -2.64 -27.92
CA ARG A 27 -7.07 -1.65 -28.97
C ARG A 27 -7.87 -0.38 -28.70
N LEU A 28 -9.15 -0.51 -28.35
CA LEU A 28 -10.00 0.62 -27.97
C LEU A 28 -9.41 1.42 -26.81
N LEU A 29 -9.02 0.75 -25.71
CA LEU A 29 -8.44 1.41 -24.54
C LEU A 29 -7.07 2.06 -24.83
N LYS A 30 -6.28 1.50 -25.75
CA LYS A 30 -5.00 2.09 -26.20
C LYS A 30 -5.22 3.32 -27.07
N THR A 31 -6.15 3.24 -28.03
CA THR A 31 -6.40 4.31 -28.99
C THR A 31 -7.13 5.48 -28.34
N PHE A 32 -8.18 5.19 -27.55
CA PHE A 32 -9.08 6.21 -27.02
C PHE A 32 -8.89 6.54 -25.53
N GLY A 33 -7.99 5.84 -24.85
CA GLY A 33 -7.74 6.03 -23.42
C GLY A 33 -8.61 5.14 -22.53
N ARG A 34 -8.28 5.10 -21.23
CA ARG A 34 -8.92 4.21 -20.25
C ARG A 34 -10.41 4.48 -20.05
N ASP A 35 -10.78 5.76 -20.12
CA ASP A 35 -12.17 6.21 -19.95
C ASP A 35 -12.86 6.44 -21.30
N LEU A 36 -12.25 6.00 -22.41
CA LEU A 36 -12.71 6.21 -23.79
C LEU A 36 -13.02 7.69 -24.13
N SER A 37 -12.47 8.63 -23.38
CA SER A 37 -12.75 10.06 -23.51
C SER A 37 -12.29 10.69 -24.83
N LYS A 38 -11.46 9.99 -25.60
CA LYS A 38 -11.05 10.42 -26.95
C LYS A 38 -11.89 9.79 -28.06
N LEU A 39 -12.94 9.04 -27.71
CA LEU A 39 -13.83 8.41 -28.66
C LEU A 39 -14.94 9.39 -29.06
N GLY A 40 -14.73 10.09 -30.18
CA GLY A 40 -15.62 11.15 -30.65
C GLY A 40 -15.23 12.54 -30.12
N ASP A 41 -16.12 13.51 -30.33
CA ASP A 41 -15.97 14.89 -29.83
C ASP A 41 -16.50 15.02 -28.40
N GLU A 42 -16.32 16.19 -27.75
CA GLU A 42 -16.78 16.46 -26.36
C GLU A 42 -18.30 16.28 -26.14
N SER A 43 -19.08 16.15 -27.22
CA SER A 43 -20.52 15.89 -27.20
C SER A 43 -20.91 14.41 -27.10
N VAL A 44 -19.93 13.50 -27.16
CA VAL A 44 -20.12 12.05 -27.08
C VAL A 44 -19.49 11.53 -25.80
N THR A 45 -20.27 10.75 -25.06
CA THR A 45 -19.83 10.00 -23.88
C THR A 45 -19.96 8.51 -24.18
N ALA A 46 -18.95 7.76 -23.78
CA ALA A 46 -18.87 6.33 -24.03
C ALA A 46 -18.82 5.59 -22.69
N GLU A 47 -19.79 4.72 -22.46
CA GLU A 47 -19.82 3.83 -21.30
C GLU A 47 -19.62 2.40 -21.77
N LEU A 48 -18.70 1.70 -21.12
CA LEU A 48 -18.34 0.34 -21.47
C LEU A 48 -18.88 -0.60 -20.39
N GLU A 49 -19.96 -1.30 -20.71
CA GLU A 49 -20.56 -2.30 -19.83
C GLU A 49 -20.07 -3.69 -20.18
N LEU A 50 -19.45 -4.37 -19.23
CA LEU A 50 -18.74 -5.62 -19.48
C LEU A 50 -19.31 -6.75 -18.61
N GLY A 51 -20.60 -7.02 -18.83
CA GLY A 51 -21.24 -8.28 -18.46
C GLY A 51 -21.09 -9.35 -19.55
N ASP A 52 -22.02 -10.30 -19.61
CA ASP A 52 -21.99 -11.44 -20.55
C ASP A 52 -21.96 -11.01 -22.03
N SER A 53 -22.56 -9.86 -22.36
CA SER A 53 -22.68 -9.32 -23.73
C SER A 53 -21.54 -8.38 -24.15
N ARG A 54 -20.73 -7.87 -23.22
CA ARG A 54 -19.67 -6.85 -23.45
C ARG A 54 -20.09 -5.75 -24.41
N THR A 55 -20.92 -4.85 -23.95
CA THR A 55 -21.53 -3.79 -24.73
C THR A 55 -20.84 -2.45 -24.51
N LEU A 56 -20.49 -1.78 -25.60
CA LEU A 56 -20.10 -0.38 -25.59
C LEU A 56 -21.32 0.47 -25.92
N THR A 57 -21.73 1.31 -24.99
CA THR A 57 -22.87 2.21 -25.14
C THR A 57 -22.35 3.63 -25.37
N LEU A 58 -22.78 4.24 -26.46
CA LEU A 58 -22.44 5.59 -26.85
C LEU A 58 -23.66 6.49 -26.66
N PHE A 59 -23.49 7.59 -25.94
CA PHE A 59 -24.52 8.61 -25.72
C PHE A 59 -24.02 9.96 -26.23
N GLY A 60 -24.88 10.70 -26.93
CA GLY A 60 -24.55 12.04 -27.36
C GLY A 60 -25.75 12.84 -27.80
N VAL A 61 -25.63 14.17 -27.70
CA VAL A 61 -26.67 15.12 -28.12
C VAL A 61 -26.79 15.18 -29.66
N ASN A 62 -25.69 14.89 -30.36
CA ASN A 62 -25.64 14.86 -31.83
C ASN A 62 -25.56 13.42 -32.36
N ALA A 63 -26.58 12.99 -33.10
CA ALA A 63 -26.66 11.67 -33.71
C ALA A 63 -25.52 11.38 -34.70
N ASP A 64 -25.06 12.40 -35.43
CA ASP A 64 -23.96 12.25 -36.39
C ASP A 64 -22.63 12.00 -35.68
N ALA A 65 -22.42 12.65 -34.53
CA ALA A 65 -21.23 12.44 -33.71
C ALA A 65 -21.21 11.04 -33.08
N VAL A 66 -22.36 10.55 -32.60
CA VAL A 66 -22.51 9.18 -32.09
C VAL A 66 -22.32 8.14 -33.20
N ALA A 67 -22.82 8.40 -34.41
CA ALA A 67 -22.59 7.53 -35.57
C ALA A 67 -21.11 7.49 -35.96
N ALA A 68 -20.43 8.64 -36.02
CA ALA A 68 -19.01 8.72 -36.34
C ALA A 68 -18.14 7.97 -35.31
N ALA A 69 -18.48 8.07 -34.02
CA ALA A 69 -17.82 7.31 -32.95
C ALA A 69 -18.06 5.80 -33.09
N ALA A 70 -19.29 5.37 -33.41
CA ALA A 70 -19.60 3.97 -33.66
C ALA A 70 -18.83 3.42 -34.87
N ASP A 71 -18.77 4.17 -35.97
CA ASP A 71 -18.03 3.78 -37.17
C ASP A 71 -16.52 3.70 -36.89
N ALA A 72 -15.99 4.55 -36.00
CA ALA A 72 -14.59 4.45 -35.58
C ALA A 72 -14.28 3.14 -34.81
N VAL A 73 -15.22 2.67 -33.98
CA VAL A 73 -15.11 1.39 -33.28
C VAL A 73 -15.17 0.22 -34.25
N GLU A 74 -16.10 0.25 -35.21
CA GLU A 74 -16.23 -0.79 -36.23
C GLU A 74 -15.00 -0.87 -37.14
N ARG A 75 -14.44 0.27 -37.58
CA ARG A 75 -13.18 0.29 -38.34
C ARG A 75 -12.02 -0.35 -37.58
N LEU A 76 -11.87 -0.05 -36.29
CA LEU A 76 -10.83 -0.69 -35.48
C LEU A 76 -11.07 -2.20 -35.29
N ALA A 77 -12.33 -2.64 -35.26
CA ALA A 77 -12.66 -4.05 -35.24
C ALA A 77 -12.28 -4.74 -36.56
N GLU A 78 -12.51 -4.11 -37.70
CA GLU A 78 -12.09 -4.64 -39.01
C GLU A 78 -10.56 -4.68 -39.16
N GLU A 79 -9.86 -3.63 -38.72
CA GLU A 79 -8.39 -3.57 -38.73
C GLU A 79 -7.75 -4.66 -37.85
N GLU A 80 -8.28 -4.91 -36.65
CA GLU A 80 -7.77 -5.98 -35.78
C GLU A 80 -8.14 -7.38 -36.31
N ALA A 81 -9.30 -7.53 -36.96
CA ALA A 81 -9.69 -8.80 -37.59
C ALA A 81 -8.79 -9.15 -38.79
N THR A 82 -8.47 -8.16 -39.62
CA THR A 82 -7.54 -8.33 -40.75
C THR A 82 -6.11 -8.60 -40.27
N ALA A 83 -5.64 -7.91 -39.23
CA ALA A 83 -4.35 -8.19 -38.61
C ALA A 83 -4.28 -9.60 -37.99
N ALA A 84 -5.34 -10.04 -37.31
CA ALA A 84 -5.44 -11.40 -36.75
C ALA A 84 -5.46 -12.47 -37.86
N ALA A 85 -6.17 -12.25 -38.95
CA ALA A 85 -6.17 -13.13 -40.11
C ALA A 85 -4.79 -13.20 -40.78
N ALA A 86 -4.11 -12.07 -40.95
CA ALA A 86 -2.74 -12.02 -41.50
C ALA A 86 -1.72 -12.73 -40.59
N ALA A 87 -1.86 -12.59 -39.26
CA ALA A 87 -1.04 -13.33 -38.30
C ALA A 87 -1.30 -14.84 -38.36
N ALA A 88 -2.56 -15.26 -38.55
CA ALA A 88 -2.92 -16.67 -38.71
C ALA A 88 -2.34 -17.25 -40.01
N LEU A 89 -2.35 -16.50 -41.12
CA LEU A 89 -1.71 -16.86 -42.38
C LEU A 89 -0.18 -16.98 -42.28
N ASN A 90 0.47 -16.16 -41.46
CA ASN A 90 1.90 -16.30 -41.19
C ASN A 90 2.24 -17.45 -40.22
N ALA A 91 1.26 -17.93 -39.45
CA ALA A 91 1.41 -19.05 -38.52
C ALA A 91 1.11 -20.43 -39.14
N THR A 92 0.72 -20.51 -40.42
CA THR A 92 0.48 -21.80 -41.10
C THR A 92 1.77 -22.51 -41.48
N ALA A 93 2.39 -23.14 -40.48
CA ALA A 93 2.70 -24.55 -40.58
C ALA A 93 1.81 -25.27 -39.56
N VAL A 94 0.70 -25.83 -40.05
CA VAL A 94 -0.29 -26.68 -39.34
C VAL A 94 -1.39 -25.95 -38.55
N ALA A 95 -2.53 -25.69 -39.20
CA ALA A 95 -3.87 -25.87 -38.61
C ALA A 95 -4.96 -25.90 -39.70
N VAL A 96 -5.79 -26.95 -39.67
CA VAL A 96 -6.96 -27.21 -40.51
C VAL A 96 -8.14 -26.31 -40.11
N PRO A 97 -8.99 -25.84 -41.03
CA PRO A 97 -10.16 -25.03 -40.70
C PRO A 97 -11.22 -25.88 -40.00
N GLY A 98 -11.37 -25.69 -38.69
CA GLY A 98 -12.40 -26.33 -37.88
C GLY A 98 -12.61 -25.53 -36.59
N THR A 99 -13.87 -25.26 -36.26
CA THR A 99 -14.39 -24.60 -35.06
C THR A 99 -13.39 -24.56 -33.89
N VAL A 100 -12.86 -23.38 -33.58
CA VAL A 100 -11.91 -23.17 -32.47
C VAL A 100 -12.59 -23.59 -31.17
N LYS A 101 -12.24 -24.75 -30.63
CA LYS A 101 -12.67 -25.14 -29.28
C LYS A 101 -12.05 -24.13 -28.32
N LEU A 102 -12.90 -23.36 -27.63
CA LEU A 102 -12.46 -22.47 -26.56
C LEU A 102 -12.10 -23.38 -25.37
N GLU A 103 -10.82 -23.57 -25.10
CA GLU A 103 -10.33 -24.40 -23.98
C GLU A 103 -9.62 -23.52 -22.96
N CYS A 104 -9.75 -23.88 -21.68
CA CYS A 104 -9.05 -23.18 -20.62
C CYS A 104 -7.54 -23.46 -20.68
N PRO A 105 -6.66 -22.45 -20.68
CA PRO A 105 -5.20 -22.67 -20.79
C PRO A 105 -4.58 -23.29 -19.53
N VAL A 106 -5.34 -23.44 -18.44
CA VAL A 106 -4.86 -24.00 -17.17
C VAL A 106 -5.21 -25.47 -17.05
N CYS A 107 -6.49 -25.84 -17.23
CA CYS A 107 -6.95 -27.21 -17.08
C CYS A 107 -7.22 -27.95 -18.41
N PHE A 108 -7.10 -27.24 -19.55
CA PHE A 108 -7.42 -27.76 -20.89
C PHE A 108 -8.84 -28.30 -21.06
N ALA A 109 -9.74 -27.98 -20.13
CA ALA A 109 -11.15 -28.33 -20.26
C ALA A 109 -11.83 -27.42 -21.30
N PRO A 110 -12.78 -27.94 -22.09
CA PRO A 110 -13.58 -27.12 -22.98
C PRO A 110 -14.39 -26.11 -22.15
N ALA A 111 -14.23 -24.83 -22.46
CA ALA A 111 -15.01 -23.74 -21.89
C ALA A 111 -16.43 -23.75 -22.49
N GLY A 112 -17.20 -24.79 -22.14
CA GLY A 112 -18.52 -25.09 -22.71
C GLY A 112 -19.69 -24.85 -21.76
N THR A 113 -19.50 -24.10 -20.67
CA THR A 113 -20.56 -23.81 -19.70
C THR A 113 -20.70 -22.31 -19.50
N GLU A 114 -21.93 -21.84 -19.30
CA GLU A 114 -22.35 -20.42 -19.25
C GLU A 114 -21.59 -19.51 -18.27
N ALA A 115 -20.68 -20.07 -17.45
CA ALA A 115 -19.89 -19.33 -16.49
C ALA A 115 -18.42 -19.07 -16.92
N ALA A 116 -18.03 -19.31 -18.17
CA ALA A 116 -16.63 -19.11 -18.60
C ALA A 116 -16.26 -17.62 -18.74
N THR A 117 -15.04 -17.25 -18.33
CA THR A 117 -14.56 -15.85 -18.37
C THR A 117 -13.55 -15.65 -19.48
N THR A 118 -13.85 -14.74 -20.41
CA THR A 118 -12.95 -14.39 -21.52
C THR A 118 -12.14 -13.15 -21.18
N LEU A 119 -10.81 -13.21 -21.16
CA LEU A 119 -10.00 -12.04 -20.79
C LEU A 119 -10.16 -10.88 -21.78
N ALA A 120 -10.43 -9.68 -21.29
CA ALA A 120 -10.70 -8.50 -22.09
C ALA A 120 -9.54 -8.11 -23.01
N LEU A 121 -8.30 -8.28 -22.56
CA LEU A 121 -7.11 -7.82 -23.30
C LEU A 121 -6.59 -8.82 -24.34
N CYS A 122 -6.84 -10.12 -24.18
CA CYS A 122 -6.29 -11.15 -25.06
C CYS A 122 -7.31 -12.16 -25.61
N GLY A 123 -8.55 -12.15 -25.12
CA GLY A 123 -9.60 -13.04 -25.59
C GLY A 123 -9.44 -14.52 -25.22
N HIS A 124 -8.49 -14.88 -24.35
CA HIS A 124 -8.37 -16.25 -23.83
C HIS A 124 -9.45 -16.54 -22.81
N VAL A 125 -9.99 -17.77 -22.84
CA VAL A 125 -11.12 -18.17 -22.01
C VAL A 125 -10.63 -19.01 -20.84
N TYR A 126 -11.14 -18.75 -19.64
CA TYR A 126 -10.86 -19.49 -18.42
C TYR A 126 -12.16 -20.06 -17.86
N CYS A 127 -12.12 -21.28 -17.33
CA CYS A 127 -13.21 -21.75 -16.48
C CYS A 127 -13.20 -20.98 -15.14
N THR A 128 -14.37 -20.90 -14.48
CA THR A 128 -14.52 -20.28 -13.16
C THR A 128 -13.50 -20.77 -12.17
N ASP A 129 -13.37 -22.09 -12.07
CA ASP A 129 -12.62 -22.72 -10.99
C ASP A 129 -11.12 -22.41 -11.11
N CYS A 130 -10.58 -22.43 -12.33
CA CYS A 130 -9.18 -22.08 -12.58
C CYS A 130 -8.93 -20.59 -12.35
N LEU A 131 -9.88 -19.73 -12.72
CA LEU A 131 -9.76 -18.30 -12.49
C LEU A 131 -9.82 -17.96 -10.99
N ASP A 132 -10.76 -18.54 -10.26
CA ASP A 132 -10.89 -18.35 -8.81
C ASP A 132 -9.68 -18.89 -8.06
N LEU A 133 -9.12 -20.01 -8.52
CA LEU A 133 -7.87 -20.54 -7.98
C LEU A 133 -6.69 -19.61 -8.26
N GLN A 134 -6.58 -19.03 -9.46
CA GLN A 134 -5.54 -18.03 -9.77
C GLN A 134 -5.70 -16.77 -8.93
N LEU A 135 -6.92 -16.30 -8.73
CA LEU A 135 -7.22 -15.16 -7.86
C LEU A 135 -6.92 -15.44 -6.40
N ALA A 136 -7.21 -16.66 -5.94
CA ALA A 136 -6.98 -17.06 -4.57
C ALA A 136 -5.50 -17.31 -4.24
N SER A 137 -4.73 -17.81 -5.21
CA SER A 137 -3.30 -18.08 -5.08
C SER A 137 -2.41 -16.88 -5.44
N ALA A 138 -3.01 -15.78 -5.93
CA ALA A 138 -2.29 -14.58 -6.34
C ALA A 138 -1.53 -13.93 -5.16
N ALA A 139 -0.22 -14.14 -5.10
CA ALA A 139 0.66 -13.46 -4.15
C ALA A 139 1.10 -12.06 -4.64
N ASP A 140 1.13 -11.85 -5.96
CA ASP A 140 1.51 -10.58 -6.60
C ASP A 140 0.53 -10.24 -7.73
N VAL A 141 0.46 -8.96 -8.07
CA VAL A 141 -0.41 -8.40 -9.12
C VAL A 141 0.43 -7.53 -10.06
N PRO A 142 0.08 -7.39 -11.36
CA PRO A 142 -1.10 -7.95 -12.02
C PRO A 142 -0.96 -9.45 -12.29
N LEU A 143 -2.07 -10.16 -12.22
CA LEU A 143 -2.16 -11.53 -12.76
C LEU A 143 -1.90 -11.49 -14.27
N LEU A 144 -1.20 -12.50 -14.78
CA LEU A 144 -0.82 -12.61 -16.19
C LEU A 144 -1.48 -13.84 -16.82
N CYS A 145 -1.91 -13.71 -18.06
CA CYS A 145 -2.49 -14.79 -18.83
C CYS A 145 -1.51 -15.95 -18.94
N ALA A 146 -1.95 -17.15 -18.54
CA ALA A 146 -1.19 -18.39 -18.56
C ALA A 146 -1.18 -19.07 -19.94
N ALA A 147 -1.92 -18.56 -20.93
CA ALA A 147 -1.87 -19.09 -22.28
C ALA A 147 -0.46 -18.92 -22.88
N GLU A 148 0.00 -19.96 -23.58
CA GLU A 148 1.33 -20.01 -24.17
C GLU A 148 1.59 -18.79 -25.07
N GLY A 149 2.70 -18.09 -24.82
CA GLY A 149 3.10 -16.90 -25.59
C GLY A 149 2.28 -15.63 -25.37
N CYS A 150 1.27 -15.61 -24.48
CA CYS A 150 0.41 -14.44 -24.31
C CYS A 150 0.94 -13.39 -23.32
N GLY A 151 1.11 -13.76 -22.04
CA GLY A 151 1.63 -12.90 -20.98
C GLY A 151 0.86 -11.58 -20.73
N GLN A 152 -0.34 -11.40 -21.28
CA GLN A 152 -1.13 -10.18 -21.07
C GLN A 152 -1.67 -10.12 -19.64
N PRO A 153 -1.67 -8.95 -19.00
CA PRO A 153 -2.23 -8.81 -17.66
C PRO A 153 -3.75 -8.95 -17.68
N PHE A 154 -4.30 -9.42 -16.58
CA PHE A 154 -5.74 -9.40 -16.32
C PHE A 154 -6.18 -7.97 -16.04
N HIS A 155 -7.28 -7.56 -16.62
CA HIS A 155 -7.91 -6.29 -16.31
C HIS A 155 -8.75 -6.42 -15.04
N VAL A 156 -8.38 -5.70 -13.97
CA VAL A 156 -9.04 -5.84 -12.65
C VAL A 156 -10.54 -5.60 -12.70
N GLY A 157 -11.01 -4.55 -13.39
CA GLY A 157 -12.46 -4.31 -13.57
C GLY A 157 -13.13 -5.47 -14.31
N LEU A 158 -12.77 -5.63 -15.58
CA LEU A 158 -13.48 -6.46 -16.55
C LEU A 158 -13.33 -7.97 -16.34
N ASP A 159 -12.14 -8.41 -15.94
CA ASP A 159 -11.83 -9.84 -15.84
C ASP A 159 -12.07 -10.40 -14.43
N ILE A 160 -12.16 -9.53 -13.42
CA ILE A 160 -12.20 -9.95 -12.00
C ILE A 160 -13.42 -9.37 -11.28
N LEU A 161 -13.61 -8.05 -11.29
CA LEU A 161 -14.66 -7.41 -10.49
C LEU A 161 -16.06 -7.58 -11.09
N ASP A 162 -16.19 -7.55 -12.42
CA ASP A 162 -17.49 -7.67 -13.10
C ASP A 162 -18.05 -9.11 -13.08
N ARG A 163 -17.19 -10.09 -12.76
CA ARG A 163 -17.56 -11.48 -12.46
C ARG A 163 -18.34 -11.65 -11.16
N ALA A 164 -18.25 -10.68 -10.25
CA ALA A 164 -18.84 -10.79 -8.94
C ALA A 164 -20.38 -10.69 -9.04
N PRO A 165 -21.14 -11.74 -8.69
CA PRO A 165 -22.60 -11.73 -8.76
C PRO A 165 -23.24 -10.75 -7.76
N SER A 166 -22.50 -10.36 -6.72
CA SER A 166 -22.99 -9.46 -5.68
C SER A 166 -22.01 -8.32 -5.39
N PRO A 167 -22.51 -7.13 -4.95
CA PRO A 167 -21.65 -6.03 -4.51
C PRO A 167 -20.71 -6.41 -3.36
N ALA A 168 -21.15 -7.32 -2.47
CA ALA A 168 -20.34 -7.80 -1.35
C ALA A 168 -19.15 -8.64 -1.82
N GLU A 169 -19.35 -9.55 -2.78
CA GLU A 169 -18.27 -10.33 -3.38
C GLU A 169 -17.29 -9.45 -4.16
N ARG A 170 -17.82 -8.44 -4.87
CA ARG A 170 -17.00 -7.44 -5.57
C ARG A 170 -16.09 -6.70 -4.59
N GLU A 171 -16.64 -6.25 -3.46
CA GLU A 171 -15.85 -5.60 -2.41
C GLU A 171 -14.79 -6.55 -1.81
N GLN A 172 -15.14 -7.82 -1.59
CA GLN A 172 -14.22 -8.82 -1.08
C GLN A 172 -13.06 -9.07 -2.05
N LEU A 173 -13.34 -9.23 -3.34
CA LEU A 173 -12.31 -9.37 -4.38
C LEU A 173 -11.42 -8.11 -4.45
N MET A 174 -12.03 -6.93 -4.42
CA MET A 174 -11.31 -5.66 -4.42
C MET A 174 -10.36 -5.56 -3.22
N ARG A 175 -10.82 -5.89 -2.01
CA ARG A 175 -10.00 -5.90 -0.78
C ARG A 175 -8.82 -6.86 -0.88
N ARG A 176 -9.01 -8.05 -1.48
CA ARG A 176 -7.93 -9.03 -1.71
C ARG A 176 -6.85 -8.50 -2.66
N LEU A 177 -7.25 -7.81 -3.72
CA LEU A 177 -6.31 -7.26 -4.71
C LEU A 177 -5.61 -5.98 -4.24
N LEU A 178 -6.26 -5.18 -3.38
CA LEU A 178 -5.74 -3.88 -2.93
C LEU A 178 -4.40 -4.00 -2.19
N GLY A 179 -4.27 -4.98 -1.30
CA GLY A 179 -3.05 -5.17 -0.49
C GLY A 179 -1.80 -5.39 -1.36
N PRO A 180 -1.78 -6.44 -2.20
CA PRO A 180 -0.68 -6.67 -3.15
C PRO A 180 -0.46 -5.51 -4.12
N ALA A 181 -1.54 -4.92 -4.66
CA ALA A 181 -1.45 -3.78 -5.59
C ALA A 181 -0.79 -2.56 -4.93
N LEU A 182 -1.18 -2.24 -3.71
CA LEU A 182 -0.61 -1.15 -2.94
C LEU A 182 0.87 -1.43 -2.62
N LYS A 183 1.18 -2.65 -2.18
CA LYS A 183 2.57 -3.05 -1.88
C LYS A 183 3.47 -2.90 -3.10
N ARG A 184 3.02 -3.35 -4.26
CA ARG A 184 3.74 -3.16 -5.52
C ARG A 184 3.89 -1.70 -5.88
N HIS A 185 2.81 -0.92 -5.81
CA HIS A 185 2.83 0.50 -6.15
C HIS A 185 3.81 1.29 -5.26
N VAL A 186 3.81 1.03 -3.96
CA VAL A 186 4.75 1.63 -3.00
C VAL A 186 6.19 1.26 -3.31
N ASN A 187 6.46 0.02 -3.75
CA ASN A 187 7.81 -0.43 -4.09
C ASN A 187 8.31 0.04 -5.47
N LEU A 188 7.48 0.73 -6.28
CA LEU A 188 7.94 1.27 -7.55
C LEU A 188 8.96 2.40 -7.32
N PRO A 189 10.06 2.49 -8.11
CA PRO A 189 11.06 3.56 -7.96
C PRO A 189 10.49 4.98 -8.09
N ALA A 190 9.43 5.12 -8.90
CA ALA A 190 8.74 6.38 -9.14
C ALA A 190 7.73 6.74 -8.03
N SER A 191 7.46 5.83 -7.09
CA SER A 191 6.51 6.09 -6.02
C SER A 191 7.03 7.20 -5.10
N CYS A 192 6.10 8.03 -4.61
CA CYS A 192 6.34 8.99 -3.53
C CYS A 192 5.77 8.48 -2.20
N LEU A 193 5.53 7.17 -2.09
CA LEU A 193 4.87 6.54 -0.96
C LEU A 193 5.80 5.52 -0.32
N GLN A 194 5.73 5.41 1.00
CA GLN A 194 6.43 4.39 1.79
C GLN A 194 5.49 3.86 2.87
N PHE A 195 5.66 2.60 3.27
CA PHE A 195 4.92 2.06 4.41
C PHE A 195 5.44 2.67 5.71
N CYS A 196 4.55 2.85 6.69
CA CYS A 196 4.93 3.24 8.03
C CYS A 196 5.78 2.14 8.66
N PRO A 197 6.95 2.45 9.23
CA PRO A 197 7.82 1.46 9.86
C PRO A 197 7.35 1.02 11.26
N ALA A 198 6.29 1.64 11.79
CA ALA A 198 5.72 1.22 13.07
C ALA A 198 5.13 -0.20 12.95
N PRO A 199 5.39 -1.10 13.92
CA PRO A 199 4.78 -2.42 13.93
C PRO A 199 3.26 -2.32 13.83
N ASP A 200 2.67 -3.19 12.99
CA ASP A 200 1.22 -3.31 12.77
C ASP A 200 0.49 -2.02 12.34
N CYS A 201 1.22 -1.00 11.88
CA CYS A 201 0.63 0.23 11.39
C CYS A 201 0.37 0.14 9.87
N PRO A 202 -0.89 0.16 9.41
CA PRO A 202 -1.22 0.16 7.97
C PRO A 202 -1.00 1.52 7.29
N GLY A 203 -0.44 2.50 8.02
CA GLY A 203 -0.27 3.87 7.52
C GLY A 203 0.74 3.96 6.39
N LEU A 204 0.51 4.91 5.48
CA LEU A 204 1.46 5.29 4.43
C LEU A 204 2.07 6.65 4.75
N LEU A 205 3.35 6.79 4.47
CA LEU A 205 4.12 8.02 4.53
C LEU A 205 4.31 8.53 3.10
N ARG A 206 4.17 9.85 2.92
CA ARG A 206 4.51 10.52 1.66
C ARG A 206 5.92 11.07 1.75
N ASP A 207 6.69 10.81 0.71
CA ASP A 207 8.03 11.32 0.49
C ASP A 207 7.99 12.50 -0.48
N PHE A 208 8.26 13.68 0.06
CA PHE A 208 8.45 14.90 -0.73
C PHE A 208 9.93 15.00 -1.10
N LYS A 209 10.30 14.51 -2.28
CA LYS A 209 11.69 14.44 -2.76
C LYS A 209 12.42 15.79 -2.80
N GLU A 210 11.68 16.90 -2.73
CA GLU A 210 12.17 18.28 -2.77
C GLU A 210 12.44 18.89 -1.38
N ALA A 211 12.10 18.20 -0.28
CA ALA A 211 12.28 18.74 1.06
C ALA A 211 13.72 18.56 1.56
N ALA A 212 14.30 19.64 2.11
CA ALA A 212 15.61 19.59 2.77
C ALA A 212 15.64 18.67 4.00
N VAL A 213 14.48 18.41 4.62
CA VAL A 213 14.31 17.48 5.74
C VAL A 213 13.39 16.36 5.30
N ARG A 214 13.93 15.13 5.23
CA ARG A 214 13.21 13.94 4.77
C ARG A 214 12.54 13.23 5.95
N GLU A 215 11.53 13.87 6.54
CA GLU A 215 10.68 13.30 7.60
C GLU A 215 9.18 13.37 7.27
N SER A 216 8.40 12.44 7.82
CA SER A 216 6.96 12.39 7.62
C SER A 216 6.24 11.88 8.87
N ARG A 217 5.08 12.49 9.16
CA ARG A 217 4.22 12.10 10.29
C ARG A 217 3.12 11.17 9.80
N CYS A 218 3.08 9.96 10.34
CA CYS A 218 2.02 9.00 10.07
C CYS A 218 0.69 9.54 10.59
N LYS A 219 -0.37 9.47 9.77
CA LYS A 219 -1.72 9.90 10.18
C LYS A 219 -2.45 8.88 11.05
N VAL A 220 -2.02 7.61 11.00
CA VAL A 220 -2.62 6.50 11.77
C VAL A 220 -2.00 6.42 13.17
N CYS A 221 -0.72 6.07 13.27
CA CYS A 221 -0.04 5.92 14.56
C CYS A 221 0.50 7.24 15.15
N ARG A 222 0.38 8.36 14.42
CA ARG A 222 0.85 9.71 14.83
C ARG A 222 2.36 9.87 15.02
N GLY A 223 3.15 8.80 14.85
CA GLY A 223 4.61 8.83 14.92
C GLY A 223 5.24 9.58 13.75
N THR A 224 6.38 10.23 14.01
CA THR A 224 7.18 10.93 13.00
C THR A 224 8.42 10.11 12.67
N PHE A 225 8.63 9.84 11.39
CA PHE A 225 9.68 8.96 10.90
C PHE A 225 10.57 9.67 9.88
N CYS A 226 11.86 9.35 9.89
CA CYS A 226 12.80 9.67 8.84
C CYS A 226 12.54 8.76 7.63
N LEU A 227 12.39 9.35 6.44
CA LEU A 227 12.10 8.65 5.19
C LEU A 227 13.32 7.92 4.61
N ASP A 228 14.53 8.28 5.07
CA ASP A 228 15.78 7.68 4.60
C ASP A 228 16.16 6.43 5.37
N CYS A 229 16.11 6.48 6.70
CA CYS A 229 16.43 5.31 7.54
C CYS A 229 15.21 4.52 8.00
N GLN A 230 14.01 4.99 7.68
CA GLN A 230 12.73 4.38 8.04
C GLN A 230 12.62 4.10 9.55
N TYR A 231 13.12 5.03 10.37
CA TYR A 231 13.05 4.97 11.83
C TYR A 231 12.47 6.27 12.38
N PHE A 232 12.24 6.35 13.69
CA PHE A 232 11.81 7.59 14.33
C PHE A 232 12.71 8.78 13.95
N SER A 233 12.08 9.94 13.73
CA SER A 233 12.78 11.15 13.30
C SER A 233 13.92 11.50 14.27
N HIS A 234 15.06 11.87 13.67
CA HIS A 234 16.30 12.22 14.35
C HIS A 234 16.87 13.52 13.78
N VAL A 235 16.07 14.59 13.85
CA VAL A 235 16.44 15.93 13.35
C VAL A 235 17.83 16.32 13.85
N GLY A 236 18.65 16.95 12.99
CA GLY A 236 20.00 17.38 13.35
C GLY A 236 21.06 16.28 13.47
N LEU A 237 20.69 15.00 13.32
CA LEU A 237 21.62 13.87 13.25
C LEU A 237 21.56 13.22 11.87
N THR A 238 22.72 12.77 11.40
CA THR A 238 22.76 11.88 10.22
C THR A 238 22.16 10.51 10.58
N CYS A 239 21.57 9.83 9.60
CA CYS A 239 21.04 8.47 9.77
C CYS A 239 22.09 7.49 10.33
N LYS A 240 23.36 7.68 9.95
CA LYS A 240 24.49 6.88 10.45
C LYS A 240 24.69 7.08 11.95
N THR A 241 24.79 8.33 12.39
CA THR A 241 24.95 8.68 13.82
C THR A 241 23.75 8.20 14.64
N ALA A 242 22.54 8.36 14.12
CA ALA A 242 21.33 7.87 14.79
C ALA A 242 21.34 6.34 14.94
N LYS A 243 21.84 5.60 13.94
CA LYS A 243 22.01 4.14 14.01
C LYS A 243 23.05 3.73 15.05
N GLU A 244 24.19 4.41 15.11
CA GLU A 244 25.26 4.14 16.08
C GLU A 244 24.80 4.42 17.53
N ILE A 245 24.07 5.51 17.77
CA ILE A 245 23.49 5.82 19.09
C ILE A 245 22.49 4.75 19.54
N ARG A 246 21.71 4.18 18.62
CA ARG A 246 20.79 3.07 18.94
C ARG A 246 21.56 1.79 19.26
N ALA A 247 22.62 1.50 18.52
CA ALA A 247 23.44 0.31 18.74
C ALA A 247 24.22 0.39 20.06
N ASN A 248 24.61 1.59 20.48
CA ASN A 248 25.33 1.82 21.72
C ASN A 248 24.78 3.07 22.45
N PRO A 249 23.88 2.88 23.43
CA PRO A 249 23.27 4.00 24.17
C PRO A 249 24.29 4.93 24.85
N ASP A 250 25.46 4.40 25.23
CA ASP A 250 26.55 5.17 25.86
C ASP A 250 27.28 6.08 24.85
N TYR A 251 27.26 5.73 23.57
CA TYR A 251 27.86 6.52 22.48
C TYR A 251 27.15 7.86 22.28
N GLY A 252 25.83 7.91 22.50
CA GLY A 252 25.07 9.17 22.54
C GLY A 252 25.64 10.12 23.59
N LEU A 253 25.96 9.62 24.78
CA LEU A 253 26.57 10.38 25.87
C LEU A 253 27.99 10.89 25.54
N GLN A 254 28.72 10.14 24.71
CA GLN A 254 30.10 10.45 24.32
C GLN A 254 30.15 11.53 23.22
N ILE A 255 29.23 11.47 22.25
CA ILE A 255 29.09 12.53 21.22
C ILE A 255 28.68 13.87 21.84
N CYS A 256 27.82 13.87 22.88
CA CYS A 256 27.48 15.09 23.63
C CYS A 256 28.70 15.83 24.18
N LYS A 257 29.76 15.09 24.53
CA LYS A 257 30.97 15.66 25.15
C LYS A 257 31.93 16.28 24.13
N GLN A 258 31.82 15.88 22.86
CA GLN A 258 32.81 16.23 21.82
C GLN A 258 32.26 17.21 20.77
N ASN A 259 30.93 17.33 20.62
CA ASN A 259 30.30 18.15 19.60
C ASN A 259 29.39 19.22 20.22
N THR A 260 29.84 20.48 20.19
CA THR A 260 29.10 21.71 20.56
C THR A 260 28.16 22.22 19.43
N SER A 261 27.78 21.39 18.47
CA SER A 261 26.79 21.75 17.45
C SER A 261 25.39 21.78 18.07
N SER A 262 24.62 22.77 17.61
CA SER A 262 23.44 23.39 18.24
C SER A 262 22.29 22.45 18.62
N TYR A 263 22.29 21.18 18.22
CA TYR A 263 21.16 20.27 18.43
C TYR A 263 21.07 19.70 19.85
N TYR A 264 22.18 19.62 20.60
CA TYR A 264 22.12 19.30 22.04
C TYR A 264 21.60 20.46 22.91
N ARG A 265 21.17 21.59 22.32
CA ARG A 265 20.58 22.71 23.05
C ARG A 265 19.15 22.41 23.56
N PHE A 266 18.44 21.43 22.98
CA PHE A 266 17.10 21.03 23.47
C PHE A 266 17.13 20.14 24.72
N ARG A 267 18.30 19.62 25.11
CA ARG A 267 18.51 19.07 26.44
C ARG A 267 19.38 20.06 27.19
N LYS A 268 18.75 21.05 27.84
CA LYS A 268 19.46 22.03 28.69
C LYS A 268 20.52 21.30 29.54
N PRO A 269 21.73 21.88 29.71
CA PRO A 269 22.72 21.39 30.68
C PRO A 269 22.15 21.25 32.10
N ASP A 270 21.04 21.95 32.38
CA ASP A 270 20.36 22.01 33.66
C ASP A 270 19.27 20.92 33.84
N PHE A 271 19.07 20.04 32.85
CA PHE A 271 17.99 19.05 32.86
C PHE A 271 18.02 18.05 34.04
N PRO A 272 19.19 17.53 34.49
CA PRO A 272 19.22 16.64 35.65
C PRO A 272 18.78 17.34 36.94
N GLN A 273 19.18 18.61 37.11
CA GLN A 273 18.85 19.39 38.29
C GLN A 273 17.39 19.83 38.30
N THR A 274 16.84 20.25 37.15
CA THR A 274 15.43 20.66 37.04
C THR A 274 14.45 19.50 37.24
N TRP A 275 14.78 18.27 36.82
CA TRP A 275 13.96 17.09 37.11
C TRP A 275 13.99 16.71 38.59
N LEU A 276 15.18 16.74 39.22
CA LEU A 276 15.33 16.48 40.66
C LEU A 276 14.60 17.53 41.51
N THR A 277 14.69 18.81 41.16
CA THR A 277 14.07 19.89 41.94
C THR A 277 12.57 19.99 41.71
N ALA A 278 12.06 19.55 40.56
CA ALA A 278 10.62 19.58 40.27
C ALA A 278 9.79 18.64 41.17
N ASP A 279 10.38 17.57 41.71
CA ASP A 279 9.74 16.74 42.76
C ASP A 279 10.81 16.08 43.63
N SER A 280 11.47 16.87 44.47
CA SER A 280 12.55 16.43 45.36
C SER A 280 12.12 15.44 46.46
N ARG A 281 10.81 15.23 46.62
CA ARG A 281 10.22 14.25 47.55
C ARG A 281 10.21 12.86 46.95
N ASN A 282 9.86 12.75 45.67
CA ASN A 282 9.78 11.48 44.95
C ASN A 282 10.96 11.25 43.98
N ARG A 283 11.86 12.22 43.81
CA ARG A 283 13.03 12.09 42.93
C ARG A 283 14.31 12.36 43.69
N LYS A 284 15.22 11.37 43.68
CA LYS A 284 16.53 11.44 44.35
C LYS A 284 17.60 10.75 43.51
N GLN A 285 18.86 10.93 43.89
CA GLN A 285 19.99 10.22 43.28
C GLN A 285 20.41 9.04 44.15
N CYS A 286 20.87 7.96 43.50
CA CYS A 286 21.49 6.85 44.18
C CYS A 286 22.76 7.31 44.92
N PRO A 287 22.95 6.98 46.21
CA PRO A 287 24.14 7.38 46.97
C PRO A 287 25.45 6.77 46.47
N ARG A 288 25.40 5.61 45.80
CA ARG A 288 26.59 4.91 45.30
C ARG A 288 26.97 5.37 43.89
N CYS A 289 26.04 5.28 42.94
CA CYS A 289 26.33 5.50 41.52
C CYS A 289 25.68 6.77 40.92
N ARG A 290 24.98 7.57 41.73
CA ARG A 290 24.34 8.85 41.36
C ARG A 290 23.34 8.80 40.20
N VAL A 291 22.86 7.61 39.84
CA VAL A 291 21.74 7.48 38.88
C VAL A 291 20.48 8.11 39.48
N HIS A 292 19.68 8.76 38.64
CA HIS A 292 18.42 9.39 39.03
C HIS A 292 17.35 8.33 39.25
N ILE A 293 16.62 8.40 40.36
CA ILE A 293 15.62 7.41 40.80
C ILE A 293 14.34 8.16 41.17
N GLU A 294 13.20 7.70 40.64
CA GLU A 294 11.86 8.15 40.99
C GLU A 294 11.16 7.08 41.84
N LYS A 295 10.51 7.50 42.92
CA LYS A 295 9.81 6.62 43.86
C LYS A 295 8.35 6.51 43.44
N ASN A 296 7.91 5.29 43.15
CA ASN A 296 6.55 5.03 42.67
C ASN A 296 5.51 4.84 43.80
N ALA A 297 5.86 4.19 44.92
CA ALA A 297 5.04 4.11 46.15
C ALA A 297 5.73 3.38 47.33
N GLY A 298 5.19 3.55 48.54
CA GLY A 298 5.10 2.49 49.56
C GLY A 298 6.27 2.29 50.53
N CYS A 299 7.51 2.10 50.05
CA CYS A 299 8.63 1.71 50.93
C CYS A 299 9.76 2.74 50.94
N ASN A 300 10.43 2.92 52.09
CA ASN A 300 11.64 3.74 52.20
C ASN A 300 12.92 2.95 51.90
N HIS A 301 12.84 1.64 51.73
CA HIS A 301 13.95 0.83 51.22
C HIS A 301 13.89 0.86 49.70
N MET A 302 14.98 1.29 49.08
CA MET A 302 15.11 1.36 47.63
C MET A 302 16.33 0.55 47.20
N THR A 303 16.20 -0.13 46.06
CA THR A 303 17.30 -0.87 45.45
C THR A 303 17.65 -0.23 44.12
N CYS A 304 18.91 0.13 43.93
CA CYS A 304 19.36 0.76 42.70
C CYS A 304 19.38 -0.24 41.54
N VAL A 305 18.65 0.04 40.46
CA VAL A 305 18.63 -0.82 39.26
C VAL A 305 19.98 -0.93 38.53
N ARG A 306 20.91 0.00 38.79
CA ARG A 306 22.22 0.05 38.11
C ARG A 306 23.34 -0.64 38.87
N CYS A 307 23.45 -0.38 40.17
CA CYS A 307 24.56 -0.89 41.00
C CYS A 307 24.08 -1.84 42.10
N HIS A 308 22.79 -2.16 42.11
CA HIS A 308 22.14 -3.10 43.04
C HIS A 308 22.34 -2.82 44.54
N CYS A 309 22.83 -1.63 44.90
CA CYS A 309 22.93 -1.25 46.32
C CYS A 309 21.55 -0.98 46.91
N HIS A 310 21.40 -1.28 48.19
CA HIS A 310 20.22 -0.94 48.96
C HIS A 310 20.44 0.43 49.62
N PHE A 311 19.40 1.26 49.71
CA PHE A 311 19.52 2.55 50.39
C PHE A 311 18.21 2.99 51.02
N CYS A 312 18.31 3.82 52.06
CA CYS A 312 17.16 4.44 52.70
C CYS A 312 16.76 5.73 51.97
N TRP A 313 15.50 5.85 51.56
CA TRP A 313 14.95 7.00 50.85
C TRP A 313 14.97 8.29 51.70
N LEU A 314 14.87 8.17 53.02
CA LEU A 314 14.77 9.31 53.93
C LEU A 314 16.12 10.02 54.10
N CYS A 315 17.19 9.27 54.38
CA CYS A 315 18.53 9.82 54.66
C CYS A 315 19.53 9.65 53.50
N VAL A 316 19.15 8.93 52.44
CA VAL A 316 19.99 8.67 51.26
C VAL A 316 21.29 7.94 51.62
N ARG A 317 21.31 7.11 52.67
CA ARG A 317 22.45 6.26 53.03
C ARG A 317 22.39 4.92 52.30
N ALA A 318 23.51 4.51 51.70
CA ALA A 318 23.70 3.20 51.07
C ALA A 318 24.05 2.12 52.09
N PHE A 319 23.62 0.90 51.82
CA PHE A 319 23.83 -0.32 52.59
C PHE A 319 24.13 -1.49 51.64
N ASP A 320 24.75 -2.54 52.15
CA ASP A 320 25.16 -3.69 51.34
C ASP A 320 24.09 -4.78 51.27
N SER A 321 23.17 -4.80 52.24
CA SER A 321 22.03 -5.73 52.28
C SER A 321 20.69 -5.01 52.52
N ALA A 322 19.58 -5.68 52.22
CA ALA A 322 18.25 -5.15 52.49
C ALA A 322 17.93 -5.11 53.99
N GLU A 323 18.42 -6.08 54.76
CA GLU A 323 18.22 -6.22 56.21
C GLU A 323 18.77 -4.99 56.96
N GLU A 324 19.98 -4.56 56.62
CA GLU A 324 20.58 -3.35 57.18
C GLU A 324 19.74 -2.08 56.95
N VAL A 325 18.97 -2.02 55.85
CA VAL A 325 18.09 -0.87 55.60
C VAL A 325 16.85 -0.91 56.48
N TYR A 326 16.27 -2.09 56.69
CA TYR A 326 15.12 -2.25 57.57
C TYR A 326 15.50 -1.98 59.03
N ASP A 327 16.69 -2.41 59.48
CA ASP A 327 17.21 -2.10 60.81
C ASP A 327 17.48 -0.60 61.00
N HIS A 328 17.90 0.07 59.94
CA HIS A 328 18.15 1.52 59.96
C HIS A 328 16.86 2.36 59.99
N GLN A 329 15.78 1.92 59.34
CA GLN A 329 14.56 2.72 59.14
C GLN A 329 13.94 3.27 60.45
N PRO A 330 13.78 2.49 61.54
CA PRO A 330 13.27 2.99 62.83
C PRO A 330 14.14 4.08 63.47
N LEU A 331 15.45 4.07 63.19
CA LEU A 331 16.44 4.99 63.75
C LEU A 331 16.70 6.20 62.83
N CYS A 332 16.06 6.24 61.66
CA CYS A 332 16.33 7.23 60.63
C CYS A 332 15.73 8.60 60.99
N ARG A 333 16.60 9.60 61.19
CA ARG A 333 16.19 10.99 61.53
C ARG A 333 16.05 11.92 60.31
N GLY A 334 15.97 11.35 59.10
CA GLY A 334 15.95 12.12 57.86
C GLY A 334 17.35 12.62 57.41
N PRO A 335 17.41 13.52 56.42
CA PRO A 335 18.68 14.06 55.92
C PRO A 335 19.33 14.94 57.00
N ARG A 336 20.62 14.71 57.28
CA ARG A 336 21.49 15.72 57.91
C ARG A 336 22.01 16.66 56.85
#